data_AF-A0A9E2Z2M3-F1
#
_entry.id   AF-A0A9E2Z2M3-F1
#
_cell.length_a   1.000
_cell.length_b   1.000
_cell.length_c   1.000
_cell.angle_alpha   90.00
_cell.angle_beta   90.00
_cell.angle_gamma   90.00
#
_symmetry.space_group_name_H-M   'P 1'
#
loop_
_entity.id
_entity.type
_entity.pdbx_description
1 polymer ?
#
loop_
_entity_poly.entity_id
_entity_poly.type
_entity_poly.pdbx_seq_one_letter_code
_entity_poly.pdbx_strand_id
1 'polypeptide(L)'
;MAGVIEQKLASLGISLHEAPTPVANYVGSVRTGNLLFVSGQVCFDPQGKLIAKGKLGAGVSIEQGQAAARGCAINLIAQVKA
;
A
#
# COMPACT_ATOMS: atom_id res chain seq x y z
N MET A 1 -10.53 -11.16 17.33
CA MET A 1 -9.47 -11.49 16.34
C MET A 1 -8.49 -10.33 16.13
N ALA A 2 -8.22 -9.51 17.15
CA ALA A 2 -7.13 -8.54 17.04
C ALA A 2 -5.79 -9.30 16.93
N GLY A 3 -4.93 -8.94 15.99
CA GLY A 3 -3.58 -9.50 15.87
C GLY A 3 -3.40 -10.67 14.89
N VAL A 4 -4.46 -11.33 14.41
CA VAL A 4 -4.31 -12.46 13.44
C VAL A 4 -3.74 -11.96 12.11
N ILE A 5 -4.20 -10.80 11.65
CA ILE A 5 -3.73 -10.18 10.40
C ILE A 5 -2.29 -9.70 10.58
N GLU A 6 -1.97 -9.03 11.69
CA GLU A 6 -0.61 -8.60 12.00
C GLU A 6 0.38 -9.76 12.10
N GLN A 7 -0.01 -10.88 12.73
CA GLN A 7 0.80 -12.09 12.76
C GLN A 7 1.04 -12.66 11.36
N LYS A 8 0.01 -12.66 10.51
CA LYS A 8 0.15 -13.11 9.12
C LYS A 8 1.10 -12.22 8.34
N LEU A 9 0.98 -10.90 8.48
CA LEU A 9 1.88 -9.93 7.86
C LEU A 9 3.32 -10.14 8.35
N ALA A 10 3.53 -10.30 9.66
CA ALA A 10 4.83 -10.59 10.24
C ALA A 10 5.44 -11.90 9.69
N SER A 11 4.64 -12.96 9.53
CA SER A 11 5.09 -14.23 8.93
C SER A 11 5.52 -14.11 7.45
N LEU A 12 5.02 -13.07 6.76
CA LEU A 12 5.41 -12.74 5.38
C LEU A 12 6.56 -11.73 5.31
N GLY A 13 7.14 -11.37 6.46
CA GLY A 13 8.19 -10.34 6.57
C GLY A 13 7.68 -8.92 6.30
N ILE A 14 6.39 -8.67 6.50
CA ILE A 14 5.77 -7.36 6.25
C ILE A 14 5.52 -6.67 7.59
N SER A 15 6.14 -5.51 7.77
CA SER A 15 5.75 -4.52 8.78
C SER A 15 4.90 -3.44 8.13
N LEU A 16 3.78 -3.08 8.75
CA LEU A 16 3.00 -1.92 8.32
C LEU A 16 3.69 -0.66 8.86
N HIS A 17 4.08 0.23 7.96
CA HIS A 17 4.50 1.60 8.28
C HIS A 17 3.28 2.52 8.37
N GLU A 18 3.53 3.79 8.70
CA GLU A 18 2.49 4.82 8.73
C GLU A 18 1.81 4.96 7.36
N ALA A 19 0.49 5.14 7.36
CA ALA A 19 -0.27 5.26 6.13
C ALA A 19 0.18 6.51 5.34
N PRO A 20 0.39 6.39 4.00
CA PRO A 20 0.82 7.53 3.20
C PRO A 20 -0.17 8.70 3.28
N THR A 21 0.35 9.91 3.37
CA THR A 21 -0.48 11.12 3.33
C THR A 21 -1.03 11.38 1.92
N PRO A 22 -2.25 11.92 1.78
CA PRO A 22 -2.79 12.32 0.49
C PRO A 22 -1.89 13.34 -0.22
N VAL A 23 -1.68 13.17 -1.53
CA VAL A 23 -0.78 14.05 -2.31
C VAL A 23 -1.44 15.37 -2.75
N ALA A 24 -2.74 15.53 -2.48
CA ALA A 24 -3.54 16.69 -2.84
C ALA A 24 -4.77 16.81 -1.92
N ASN A 25 -5.73 17.66 -2.27
CA ASN A 25 -6.93 17.93 -1.49
C ASN A 25 -7.98 16.79 -1.61
N TYR A 26 -7.66 15.62 -1.08
CA TYR A 26 -8.55 14.46 -0.92
C TYR A 26 -8.18 13.68 0.34
N VAL A 27 -9.02 12.73 0.76
CA VAL A 27 -8.80 11.93 1.98
C VAL A 27 -8.27 10.52 1.66
N GLY A 28 -7.56 9.90 2.60
CA GLY A 28 -6.99 8.56 2.42
C GLY A 28 -8.05 7.46 2.26
N SER A 29 -9.22 7.63 2.89
CA SER A 29 -10.38 6.77 2.68
C SER A 29 -11.69 7.48 3.05
N VAL A 30 -12.82 6.97 2.55
CA VAL A 30 -14.18 7.34 2.96
C VAL A 30 -15.00 6.10 3.26
N ARG A 31 -15.91 6.19 4.22
CA ARG A 31 -16.81 5.08 4.57
C ARG A 31 -18.26 5.49 4.32
N THR A 32 -19.01 4.61 3.66
CA THR A 32 -20.47 4.71 3.51
C THR A 32 -21.11 3.40 3.95
N GLY A 33 -21.89 3.44 5.03
CA GLY A 33 -22.45 2.24 5.67
C GLY A 33 -21.35 1.25 6.08
N ASN A 34 -21.33 0.09 5.43
CA ASN A 34 -20.37 -0.99 5.63
C ASN A 34 -19.27 -1.08 4.55
N LEU A 35 -19.22 -0.13 3.61
CA LEU A 35 -18.21 -0.08 2.56
C LEU A 35 -17.15 0.97 2.90
N LEU A 36 -15.88 0.56 2.88
CA LEU A 36 -14.72 1.44 2.99
C LEU A 36 -14.08 1.59 1.60
N PHE A 37 -14.05 2.81 1.10
CA PHE A 37 -13.40 3.17 -0.15
C PHE A 37 -12.05 3.81 0.16
N VAL A 38 -10.97 3.15 -0.28
CA VAL A 38 -9.61 3.61 -0.05
C VAL A 38 -9.11 4.31 -1.31
N SER A 39 -8.53 5.49 -1.15
CA SER A 39 -7.91 6.22 -2.26
C SER A 39 -6.72 5.46 -2.83
N GLY A 40 -6.33 5.78 -4.07
CA GLY A 40 -5.22 5.12 -4.75
C GLY A 40 -3.93 5.16 -3.94
N GLN A 41 -3.30 3.99 -3.77
CA GLN A 41 -2.05 3.86 -3.03
C GLN A 41 -0.90 3.62 -3.99
N VAL A 42 0.11 4.47 -3.89
CA VAL A 42 1.33 4.41 -4.71
C VAL A 42 2.34 3.49 -4.02
N CYS A 43 3.22 2.86 -4.80
CA CYS A 43 4.25 1.92 -4.32
C CYS A 43 5.44 2.62 -3.63
N PHE A 44 5.15 3.47 -2.65
CA PHE A 44 6.19 4.02 -1.77
C PHE A 44 6.70 2.93 -0.83
N ASP A 45 8.02 2.84 -0.71
CA ASP A 45 8.69 2.08 0.34
C ASP A 45 8.57 2.81 1.69
N PRO A 46 9.01 2.19 2.81
CA PRO A 46 8.93 2.82 4.13
C PRO A 46 9.75 4.12 4.27
N GLN A 47 10.63 4.43 3.31
CA GLN A 47 11.41 5.66 3.26
C GLN A 47 10.75 6.73 2.37
N GLY A 48 9.57 6.47 1.82
CA GLY A 48 8.83 7.38 0.95
C GLY A 48 9.35 7.41 -0.50
N LYS A 49 10.21 6.47 -0.91
CA LYS A 49 10.72 6.39 -2.28
C LYS A 49 9.89 5.42 -3.11
N LEU A 50 9.72 5.72 -4.40
CA LEU A 50 9.05 4.81 -5.33
C LEU A 50 9.86 3.53 -5.54
N ILE A 51 9.20 2.39 -5.32
CA ILE A 51 9.77 1.06 -5.58
C ILE A 51 10.01 0.86 -7.09
N ALA A 52 9.07 1.30 -7.93
CA ALA A 52 9.25 1.32 -9.38
C ALA A 52 8.57 2.56 -9.99
N LYS A 53 9.17 3.08 -11.08
CA LYS A 53 8.63 4.20 -11.86
C LYS A 53 8.85 3.92 -13.34
N GLY A 54 7.80 4.02 -14.14
CA GLY A 54 7.85 3.74 -15.58
C GLY A 54 6.72 2.82 -16.01
N LYS A 55 6.82 2.26 -17.22
CA LYS A 55 5.80 1.39 -17.80
C LYS A 55 6.24 -0.09 -17.73
N LEU A 56 5.33 -0.95 -17.29
CA LEU A 56 5.57 -2.40 -17.28
C LEU A 56 5.83 -2.91 -18.72
N GLY A 57 6.91 -3.67 -18.90
CA GLY A 57 7.36 -4.12 -20.23
C GLY A 57 8.08 -3.04 -21.04
N ALA A 58 8.19 -1.82 -20.53
CA ALA A 58 8.91 -0.70 -21.14
C ALA A 58 9.57 0.17 -20.05
N GLY A 59 10.69 -0.30 -19.52
CA GLY A 59 11.45 0.35 -18.44
C GLY A 59 11.15 -0.18 -17.04
N VAL A 60 10.13 -1.02 -16.88
CA VAL A 60 9.85 -1.77 -15.64
C VAL A 60 9.70 -3.25 -15.98
N SER A 61 10.50 -4.12 -15.33
CA SER A 61 10.41 -5.58 -15.48
C SER A 61 9.20 -6.17 -14.75
N ILE A 62 8.87 -7.44 -15.00
CA ILE A 62 7.78 -8.13 -14.30
C ILE A 62 8.05 -8.19 -12.79
N GLU A 63 9.29 -8.50 -12.40
CA GLU A 63 9.71 -8.61 -10.99
C GLU A 63 9.59 -7.26 -10.28
N GLN A 64 10.01 -6.18 -10.95
CA GLN A 64 9.85 -4.81 -10.44
C GLN A 64 8.37 -4.43 -10.32
N GLY A 65 7.54 -4.82 -11.31
CA GLY A 65 6.11 -4.60 -11.28
C GLY A 65 5.43 -5.34 -10.13
N GLN A 66 5.82 -6.58 -9.87
CA GLN A 66 5.33 -7.38 -8.74
C GLN A 66 5.75 -6.77 -7.39
N ALA A 67 7.00 -6.32 -7.27
CA ALA A 67 7.48 -5.62 -6.07
C ALA A 67 6.70 -4.32 -5.83
N ALA A 68 6.46 -3.53 -6.89
CA ALA A 68 5.65 -2.32 -6.82
C ALA A 68 4.20 -2.61 -6.41
N ALA A 69 3.56 -3.61 -7.03
CA ALA A 69 2.21 -4.02 -6.67
C ALA A 69 2.10 -4.49 -5.22
N ARG A 70 3.11 -5.23 -4.73
CA ARG A 70 3.21 -5.61 -3.30
C ARG A 70 3.30 -4.38 -2.40
N GLY A 71 4.11 -3.38 -2.77
CA GLY A 71 4.18 -2.10 -2.06
C GLY A 71 2.84 -1.36 -2.01
N CYS A 72 2.13 -1.27 -3.14
CA CYS A 72 0.78 -0.69 -3.17
C CYS A 72 -0.18 -1.41 -2.22
N ALA A 73 -0.16 -2.74 -2.20
CA ALA A 73 -1.02 -3.56 -1.33
C ALA A 73 -0.70 -3.35 0.17
N ILE A 74 0.58 -3.25 0.53
CA ILE A 74 0.99 -2.95 1.91
C ILE A 74 0.47 -1.57 2.33
N ASN A 75 0.61 -0.57 1.46
CA ASN A 75 0.13 0.79 1.71
C ASN A 75 -1.40 0.85 1.84
N LEU A 76 -2.13 0.04 1.04
CA LEU A 76 -3.58 -0.15 1.19
C LEU A 76 -3.94 -0.68 2.57
N ILE A 77 -3.26 -1.73 3.03
CA ILE A 77 -3.54 -2.33 4.34
C ILE A 77 -3.20 -1.35 5.47
N ALA A 78 -2.11 -0.59 5.34
CA ALA A 78 -1.77 0.48 6.29
C ALA A 78 -2.89 1.54 6.35
N GLN A 79 -3.42 1.97 5.20
CA GLN A 79 -4.51 2.94 5.12
C GLN A 79 -5.84 2.44 5.70
N VAL A 80 -6.11 1.13 5.60
CA VAL A 80 -7.30 0.49 6.19
C VAL A 80 -7.18 0.36 7.70
N LYS A 81 -5.96 0.23 8.22
CA LYS A 81 -5.69 0.12 9.66
C LYS A 81 -5.72 1.47 10.40
N ALA A 82 -5.34 2.55 9.70
CA ALA A 82 -5.20 3.90 10.25
C ALA A 82 -6.50 4.51 10.77
#